data_AF-A0A7S2B4C7-F1
#
_entry.id   AF-A0A7S2B4C7-F1
#
_cell.length_a   1.000
_cell.length_b   1.000
_cell.length_c   1.000
_cell.angle_alpha   90.00
_cell.angle_beta   90.00
_cell.angle_gamma   90.00
#
_symmetry.space_group_name_H-M   'P 1'
#
loop_
_entity.id
_entity.type
_entity.pdbx_description
1 polymer ?
#
loop_
_entity_poly.entity_id
_entity_poly.type
_entity_poly.pdbx_seq_one_letter_code
_entity_poly.pdbx_strand_id
1 'polypeptide(L)'
;DDSTGQAKYGKHYRSMQYFVSKHTDLAGDETCDHLHEGLGFLTNHVAISMEFENALRVVDNTLSLPYWDYTIDGNNAQQAAENNGADEEKAWRSSVVFTDEWFGTSSPGNDLNTATMLTGPWANTPVMTLTDYDDDSTSHVSNSYGYLRAPWNTNNNPYVARYNKTFEYETDVMPSCTDYYDMLAYDTWLDFGMNIANGAH
;
A
#
# COMPACT_ATOMS: atom_id res chain seq x y z
N ASP A 1 -19.66 -5.19 6.33
CA ASP A 1 -18.91 -5.26 7.60
C ASP A 1 -18.44 -6.69 7.88
N ASP A 2 -17.63 -6.86 8.93
CA ASP A 2 -17.09 -8.15 9.37
C ASP A 2 -18.19 -9.12 9.82
N SER A 3 -19.22 -8.64 10.55
CA SER A 3 -20.26 -9.52 11.12
C SER A 3 -21.08 -10.20 10.02
N THR A 4 -21.51 -9.43 9.01
CA THR A 4 -22.25 -9.91 7.85
C THR A 4 -21.40 -10.89 7.03
N GLY A 5 -20.13 -10.56 6.80
CA GLY A 5 -19.25 -11.42 6.02
C GLY A 5 -18.86 -12.71 6.76
N GLN A 6 -18.66 -12.66 8.07
CA GLN A 6 -18.41 -13.85 8.90
C GLN A 6 -19.63 -14.76 8.97
N ALA A 7 -20.84 -14.21 9.02
CA ALA A 7 -22.07 -14.99 8.96
C ALA A 7 -22.21 -15.74 7.62
N LYS A 8 -21.69 -15.19 6.52
CA LYS A 8 -21.78 -15.77 5.17
C LYS A 8 -20.63 -16.70 4.82
N TYR A 9 -19.39 -16.31 5.11
CA TYR A 9 -18.15 -16.97 4.66
C TYR A 9 -17.40 -17.68 5.80
N GLY A 10 -17.85 -17.52 7.04
CA GLY A 10 -17.27 -18.15 8.22
C GLY A 10 -16.26 -17.26 8.96
N LYS A 11 -15.79 -17.77 10.11
CA LYS A 11 -15.00 -17.00 11.10
C LYS A 11 -13.68 -16.41 10.60
N HIS A 12 -13.15 -16.87 9.47
CA HIS A 12 -11.89 -16.37 8.91
C HIS A 12 -12.10 -15.22 7.93
N TYR A 13 -13.35 -14.83 7.66
CA TYR A 13 -13.62 -13.63 6.89
C TYR A 13 -13.20 -12.38 7.67
N ARG A 14 -12.53 -11.48 6.95
CA ARG A 14 -12.24 -10.11 7.34
C ARG A 14 -12.54 -9.19 6.18
N SER A 15 -13.21 -8.08 6.47
CA SER A 15 -13.55 -7.04 5.51
C SER A 15 -12.33 -6.16 5.22
N MET A 16 -12.39 -5.38 4.14
CA MET A 16 -11.34 -4.38 3.87
C MET A 16 -11.22 -3.37 5.01
N GLN A 17 -12.35 -3.08 5.70
CA GLN A 17 -12.37 -2.23 6.87
C GLN A 17 -11.41 -2.71 7.96
N TYR A 18 -11.47 -3.99 8.30
CA TYR A 18 -10.57 -4.60 9.28
C TYR A 18 -9.09 -4.39 8.94
N PHE A 19 -8.70 -4.60 7.68
CA PHE A 19 -7.30 -4.48 7.29
C PHE A 19 -6.82 -3.02 7.28
N VAL A 20 -7.67 -2.09 6.86
CA VAL A 20 -7.33 -0.66 6.86
C VAL A 20 -7.18 -0.11 8.28
N SER A 21 -8.09 -0.42 9.21
CA SER A 21 -7.90 -0.01 10.62
C SER A 21 -6.68 -0.67 11.22
N LYS A 22 -6.55 -1.99 11.10
CA LYS A 22 -5.40 -2.72 11.66
C LYS A 22 -4.07 -2.11 11.23
N HIS A 23 -3.93 -1.81 9.94
CA HIS A 23 -2.71 -1.19 9.43
C HIS A 23 -2.54 0.24 9.97
N THR A 24 -3.59 1.05 9.93
CA THR A 24 -3.53 2.46 10.35
C THR A 24 -3.25 2.59 11.86
N ASP A 25 -3.88 1.75 12.67
CA ASP A 25 -3.74 1.75 14.13
C ASP A 25 -2.33 1.31 14.55
N LEU A 26 -1.78 0.26 13.92
CA LEU A 26 -0.44 -0.22 14.25
C LEU A 26 0.67 0.71 13.73
N ALA A 27 0.48 1.33 12.56
CA ALA A 27 1.47 2.25 11.99
C ALA A 27 1.45 3.64 12.65
N GLY A 28 0.25 4.12 13.01
CA GLY A 28 0.04 5.45 13.56
C GLY A 28 -0.17 5.50 15.06
N ASP A 29 0.20 4.44 15.79
CA ASP A 29 0.16 4.39 17.25
C ASP A 29 0.97 5.55 17.87
N GLU A 30 0.49 6.09 18.99
CA GLU A 30 1.12 7.23 19.64
C GLU A 30 2.50 6.93 20.25
N THR A 31 2.81 5.65 20.46
CA THR A 31 4.04 5.20 21.12
C THR A 31 5.16 4.92 20.13
N CYS A 32 4.88 4.19 19.03
CA CYS A 32 5.79 4.01 17.90
C CYS A 32 5.07 3.38 16.69
N ASP A 33 5.68 3.48 15.51
CA ASP A 33 5.25 2.71 14.34
C ASP A 33 5.59 1.22 14.56
N HIS A 34 4.55 0.37 14.63
CA HIS A 34 4.70 -1.07 14.85
C HIS A 34 4.81 -1.88 13.54
N LEU A 35 4.68 -1.26 12.37
CA LEU A 35 4.63 -1.94 11.07
C LEU A 35 5.80 -1.65 10.15
N HIS A 36 6.32 -0.42 10.12
CA HIS A 36 7.23 0.01 9.07
C HIS A 36 8.70 0.07 9.51
N GLU A 37 8.97 0.25 10.80
CA GLU A 37 10.34 0.44 11.28
C GLU A 37 10.93 -0.81 11.96
N GLY A 38 12.18 -1.10 11.61
CA GLY A 38 13.02 -2.11 12.28
C GLY A 38 12.63 -3.56 12.02
N LEU A 39 13.04 -4.44 12.93
CA LEU A 39 13.00 -5.90 12.76
C LEU A 39 11.58 -6.48 12.60
N GLY A 40 10.54 -5.71 12.96
CA GLY A 40 9.15 -6.13 12.84
C GLY A 40 8.60 -6.02 11.40
N PHE A 41 9.21 -5.20 10.55
CA PHE A 41 8.68 -4.83 9.22
C PHE A 41 8.23 -6.04 8.41
N LEU A 42 9.18 -6.94 8.10
CA LEU A 42 8.93 -8.11 7.28
C LEU A 42 7.91 -9.05 7.92
N THR A 43 8.07 -9.36 9.20
CA THR A 43 7.21 -10.34 9.88
C THR A 43 5.77 -9.86 10.01
N ASN A 44 5.57 -8.56 10.25
CA ASN A 44 4.24 -7.98 10.34
C ASN A 44 3.54 -7.97 8.98
N HIS A 45 4.24 -7.55 7.91
CA HIS A 45 3.66 -7.56 6.56
C HIS A 45 3.37 -8.97 6.07
N VAL A 46 4.24 -9.95 6.32
CA VAL A 46 3.95 -11.37 6.02
C VAL A 46 2.72 -11.85 6.78
N ALA A 47 2.59 -11.52 8.08
CA ALA A 47 1.43 -11.92 8.86
C ALA A 47 0.12 -11.30 8.33
N ILE A 48 0.13 -10.01 7.98
CA ILE A 48 -1.03 -9.31 7.41
C ILE A 48 -1.38 -9.91 6.04
N SER A 49 -0.40 -10.17 5.18
CA SER A 49 -0.61 -10.81 3.87
C SER A 49 -1.21 -12.21 3.99
N MET A 50 -0.71 -13.03 4.93
CA MET A 50 -1.27 -14.36 5.20
C MET A 50 -2.71 -14.29 5.73
N GLU A 51 -3.01 -13.31 6.59
CA GLU A 51 -4.38 -13.10 7.06
C GLU A 51 -5.31 -12.64 5.94
N PHE A 52 -4.84 -11.74 5.08
CA PHE A 52 -5.59 -11.28 3.91
C PHE A 52 -5.88 -12.41 2.92
N GLU A 53 -4.89 -13.24 2.61
CA GLU A 53 -5.11 -14.41 1.74
C GLU A 53 -6.11 -15.40 2.34
N ASN A 54 -6.06 -15.65 3.66
CA ASN A 54 -7.06 -16.48 4.33
C ASN A 54 -8.47 -15.87 4.20
N ALA A 55 -8.61 -14.55 4.33
CA ALA A 55 -9.88 -13.85 4.14
C ALA A 55 -10.39 -13.93 2.70
N LEU A 56 -9.50 -13.86 1.69
CA LEU A 56 -9.86 -14.07 0.29
C LEU A 56 -10.36 -15.49 0.04
N ARG A 57 -9.65 -16.50 0.56
CA ARG A 57 -9.93 -17.92 0.28
C ARG A 57 -11.23 -18.45 0.89
N VAL A 58 -11.75 -17.79 1.93
CA VAL A 58 -13.09 -18.11 2.43
C VAL A 58 -14.22 -17.55 1.57
N VAL A 59 -13.93 -16.55 0.74
CA VAL A 59 -14.87 -16.03 -0.27
C VAL A 59 -14.79 -16.86 -1.55
N ASP A 60 -13.57 -17.09 -2.05
CA ASP A 60 -13.28 -17.91 -3.22
C ASP A 60 -11.94 -18.64 -3.03
N ASN A 61 -12.00 -19.97 -2.91
CA ASN A 61 -10.84 -20.80 -2.60
C ASN A 61 -9.85 -20.99 -3.77
N THR A 62 -10.17 -20.47 -4.96
CA THR A 62 -9.31 -20.46 -6.14
C THR A 62 -8.38 -19.25 -6.17
N LEU A 63 -8.65 -18.24 -5.34
CA LEU A 63 -7.85 -17.03 -5.25
C LEU A 63 -6.60 -17.25 -4.37
N SER A 64 -5.52 -16.57 -4.76
CA SER A 64 -4.31 -16.35 -3.97
C SER A 64 -3.94 -14.88 -4.01
N LEU A 65 -3.16 -14.39 -3.04
CA LEU A 65 -2.67 -13.02 -3.06
C LEU A 65 -1.56 -12.89 -4.14
N PRO A 66 -1.75 -12.11 -5.22
CA PRO A 66 -0.68 -11.87 -6.18
C PRO A 66 0.44 -11.01 -5.55
N TYR A 67 1.64 -11.12 -6.10
CA TYR A 67 2.74 -10.20 -5.83
C TYR A 67 3.06 -9.38 -7.09
N TRP A 68 3.60 -8.19 -6.90
CA TRP A 68 4.12 -7.36 -7.97
C TRP A 68 5.65 -7.29 -7.83
N ASP A 69 6.35 -7.82 -8.82
CA ASP A 69 7.80 -7.65 -8.94
C ASP A 69 8.11 -6.35 -9.69
N TYR A 70 8.12 -5.25 -8.96
CA TYR A 70 8.40 -3.93 -9.52
C TYR A 70 9.85 -3.77 -9.98
N THR A 71 10.76 -4.70 -9.64
CA THR A 71 12.15 -4.67 -10.12
C THR A 71 12.23 -4.99 -11.62
N ILE A 72 11.32 -5.81 -12.13
CA ILE A 72 11.18 -6.08 -13.57
C ILE A 72 10.75 -4.79 -14.30
N ASP A 73 9.75 -4.09 -13.76
CA ASP A 73 9.25 -2.85 -14.35
C ASP A 73 10.31 -1.74 -14.27
N GLY A 74 11.04 -1.65 -13.16
CA GLY A 74 12.18 -0.73 -13.00
C GLY A 74 13.29 -1.01 -14.02
N ASN A 75 13.72 -2.27 -14.16
CA ASN A 75 14.74 -2.65 -15.14
C ASN A 75 14.28 -2.41 -16.59
N ASN A 76 13.00 -2.62 -16.91
CA ASN A 76 12.46 -2.33 -18.24
C ASN A 76 12.46 -0.82 -18.52
N ALA A 77 12.11 -0.01 -17.52
CA ALA A 77 12.13 1.44 -17.62
C ALA A 77 13.56 1.98 -17.82
N GLN A 78 14.51 1.49 -17.02
CA GLN A 78 15.94 1.83 -17.15
C GLN A 78 16.46 1.46 -18.55
N GLN A 79 16.20 0.25 -19.03
CA GLN A 79 16.61 -0.17 -20.37
C GLN A 79 15.97 0.67 -21.47
N ALA A 80 14.72 1.11 -21.31
CA ALA A 80 14.10 2.02 -22.28
C ALA A 80 14.85 3.35 -22.31
N ALA A 81 15.13 3.94 -21.15
CA ALA A 81 15.90 5.18 -21.04
C ALA A 81 17.28 5.06 -21.70
N GLU A 82 18.01 3.98 -21.44
CA GLU A 82 19.34 3.74 -22.00
C GLU A 82 19.31 3.49 -23.52
N ASN A 83 18.35 2.70 -24.01
CA ASN A 83 18.33 2.26 -25.41
C ASN A 83 17.71 3.29 -26.36
N ASN A 84 16.74 4.07 -25.91
CA ASN A 84 15.98 4.96 -26.78
C ASN A 84 15.72 6.36 -26.21
N GLY A 85 16.29 6.69 -25.05
CA GLY A 85 16.10 8.00 -24.41
C GLY A 85 14.70 8.22 -23.85
N ALA A 86 13.97 7.15 -23.54
CA ALA A 86 12.69 7.24 -22.85
C ALA A 86 12.85 7.93 -21.49
N ASP A 87 11.76 8.58 -21.07
CA ASP A 87 11.59 9.03 -19.70
C ASP A 87 11.32 7.80 -18.81
N GLU A 88 12.28 7.47 -17.96
CA GLU A 88 12.27 6.27 -17.11
C GLU A 88 11.03 6.22 -16.20
N GLU A 89 10.69 7.34 -15.57
CA GLU A 89 9.53 7.44 -14.69
C GLU A 89 8.23 7.15 -15.46
N LYS A 90 8.06 7.76 -16.64
CA LYS A 90 6.89 7.50 -17.49
C LYS A 90 6.85 6.06 -18.00
N ALA A 91 8.01 5.47 -18.29
CA ALA A 91 8.09 4.07 -18.71
C ALA A 91 7.65 3.13 -17.58
N TRP A 92 8.10 3.35 -16.35
CA TRP A 92 7.68 2.56 -15.19
C TRP A 92 6.18 2.73 -14.90
N ARG A 93 5.67 3.97 -14.95
CA ARG A 93 4.23 4.28 -14.78
C ARG A 93 3.33 3.70 -15.85
N SER A 94 3.89 3.20 -16.95
CA SER A 94 3.16 2.49 -18.01
C SER A 94 2.99 1.00 -17.75
N SER A 95 3.45 0.50 -16.59
CA SER A 95 3.26 -0.90 -16.18
C SER A 95 1.79 -1.33 -16.24
N VAL A 96 1.59 -2.61 -16.57
CA VAL A 96 0.27 -3.25 -16.66
C VAL A 96 -0.51 -3.15 -15.35
N VAL A 97 0.17 -3.02 -14.20
CA VAL A 97 -0.51 -2.86 -12.91
C VAL A 97 -1.33 -1.57 -12.84
N PHE A 98 -0.99 -0.56 -13.64
CA PHE A 98 -1.65 0.74 -13.68
C PHE A 98 -2.72 0.88 -14.77
N THR A 99 -3.14 -0.23 -15.39
CA THR A 99 -4.29 -0.21 -16.30
C THR A 99 -5.60 -0.24 -15.55
N ASP A 100 -6.68 0.16 -16.22
CA ASP A 100 -8.03 0.15 -15.66
C ASP A 100 -8.56 -1.28 -15.39
N GLU A 101 -7.93 -2.32 -15.92
CA GLU A 101 -8.25 -3.71 -15.57
C GLU A 101 -7.65 -4.15 -14.21
N TRP A 102 -6.63 -3.44 -13.72
CA TRP A 102 -5.92 -3.74 -12.47
C TRP A 102 -6.13 -2.63 -11.43
N PHE A 103 -5.09 -1.84 -11.13
CA PHE A 103 -5.10 -0.85 -10.06
C PHE A 103 -5.34 0.59 -10.54
N GLY A 104 -5.60 0.78 -11.84
CA GLY A 104 -5.85 2.08 -12.47
C GLY A 104 -4.63 2.99 -12.51
N THR A 105 -4.80 4.18 -13.09
CA THR A 105 -3.72 5.14 -13.38
C THR A 105 -2.83 5.46 -12.17
N SER A 106 -1.51 5.55 -12.37
CA SER A 106 -0.50 5.73 -11.31
C SER A 106 -0.48 7.13 -10.67
N SER A 107 -0.93 8.17 -11.36
CA SER A 107 -1.12 9.52 -10.79
C SER A 107 -2.22 10.26 -11.54
N PRO A 108 -3.51 10.01 -11.21
CA PRO A 108 -4.63 10.70 -11.84
C PRO A 108 -4.52 12.21 -11.64
N GLY A 109 -4.48 12.98 -12.73
CA GLY A 109 -4.53 14.44 -12.70
C GLY A 109 -3.33 15.19 -12.10
N ASN A 110 -2.35 14.48 -11.52
CA ASN A 110 -1.10 15.02 -10.94
C ASN A 110 -1.29 16.24 -10.02
N ASP A 111 -2.41 16.29 -9.29
CA ASP A 111 -2.72 17.30 -8.27
C ASP A 111 -3.54 16.64 -7.15
N LEU A 112 -3.33 17.03 -5.88
CA LEU A 112 -4.06 16.44 -4.74
C LEU A 112 -5.58 16.57 -4.86
N ASN A 113 -6.08 17.63 -5.52
CA ASN A 113 -7.50 17.84 -5.74
C ASN A 113 -8.06 17.01 -6.91
N THR A 114 -7.19 16.39 -7.72
CA THR A 114 -7.56 15.55 -8.88
C THR A 114 -7.05 14.12 -8.77
N ALA A 115 -6.34 13.77 -7.70
CA ALA A 115 -5.72 12.48 -7.42
C ALA A 115 -6.71 11.32 -7.22
N THR A 116 -8.03 11.59 -7.20
CA THR A 116 -9.07 10.56 -7.07
C THR A 116 -8.97 9.55 -8.20
N MET A 117 -9.08 8.26 -7.86
CA MET A 117 -9.24 7.21 -8.85
C MET A 117 -10.63 7.32 -9.49
N LEU A 118 -10.69 7.65 -10.79
CA LEU A 118 -11.95 7.83 -11.53
C LEU A 118 -12.31 6.66 -12.46
N THR A 119 -11.36 5.74 -12.69
CA THR A 119 -11.50 4.60 -13.60
C THR A 119 -10.98 3.30 -12.94
N GLY A 120 -11.33 2.16 -13.55
CA GLY A 120 -11.00 0.82 -13.07
C GLY A 120 -11.80 0.35 -11.82
N PRO A 121 -11.48 -0.84 -11.28
CA PRO A 121 -12.15 -1.45 -10.13
C PRO A 121 -12.22 -0.58 -8.88
N TRP A 122 -11.28 0.35 -8.74
CA TRP A 122 -11.14 1.22 -7.57
C TRP A 122 -11.79 2.60 -7.74
N ALA A 123 -12.43 2.86 -8.89
CA ALA A 123 -13.04 4.15 -9.20
C ALA A 123 -14.04 4.60 -8.13
N ASN A 124 -13.87 5.81 -7.61
CA ASN A 124 -14.72 6.43 -6.58
C ASN A 124 -14.89 5.56 -5.31
N THR A 125 -13.89 4.73 -4.98
CA THR A 125 -13.90 3.95 -3.73
C THR A 125 -13.79 4.93 -2.55
N PRO A 126 -14.75 4.99 -1.62
CA PRO A 126 -14.66 5.88 -0.47
C PRO A 126 -13.55 5.42 0.49
N VAL A 127 -12.86 6.38 1.10
CA VAL A 127 -11.99 6.09 2.25
C VAL A 127 -12.85 6.04 3.50
N MET A 128 -12.58 5.04 4.31
CA MET A 128 -13.31 4.82 5.56
C MET A 128 -13.02 5.94 6.55
N THR A 129 -13.98 6.16 7.43
CA THR A 129 -13.98 7.16 8.48
C THR A 129 -14.12 6.49 9.84
N LEU A 130 -13.84 7.23 10.91
CA LEU A 130 -14.12 6.77 12.28
C LEU A 130 -15.59 6.40 12.50
N THR A 131 -16.51 7.01 11.75
CA THR A 131 -17.95 6.73 11.86
C THR A 131 -18.40 5.47 11.14
N ASP A 132 -17.53 4.84 10.35
CA ASP A 132 -17.86 3.59 9.64
C ASP A 132 -17.69 2.34 10.52
N TYR A 133 -17.21 2.49 11.76
CA TYR A 133 -17.15 1.41 12.74
C TYR A 133 -18.45 1.33 13.56
N ASP A 134 -18.97 0.11 13.65
CA ASP A 134 -20.10 -0.27 14.53
C ASP A 134 -19.59 -0.67 15.94
N ASP A 135 -18.31 -0.45 16.19
CA ASP A 135 -17.66 -0.55 17.49
C ASP A 135 -17.61 0.86 18.08
N ASP A 136 -18.16 1.04 19.29
CA ASP A 136 -18.09 2.29 20.08
C ASP A 136 -16.64 2.75 20.37
N SER A 137 -15.62 2.04 19.90
CA SER A 137 -14.23 2.44 19.97
C SER A 137 -13.91 3.61 19.03
N THR A 138 -13.91 4.82 19.59
CA THR A 138 -13.29 6.00 18.97
C THR A 138 -11.74 5.93 18.99
N SER A 139 -11.16 4.74 19.16
CA SER A 139 -9.72 4.53 19.37
C SER A 139 -8.93 4.30 18.09
N HIS A 140 -9.60 4.27 16.94
CA HIS A 140 -8.91 4.13 15.67
C HIS A 140 -8.11 5.38 15.32
N VAL A 141 -6.96 5.17 14.70
CA VAL A 141 -6.12 6.24 14.20
C VAL A 141 -6.74 6.83 12.94
N SER A 142 -6.81 8.15 12.90
CA SER A 142 -7.29 8.91 11.74
C SER A 142 -6.46 10.15 11.48
N ASN A 143 -6.59 10.71 10.28
CA ASN A 143 -6.11 12.07 10.04
C ASN A 143 -7.02 13.13 10.67
N SER A 144 -6.65 14.40 10.51
CA SER A 144 -7.39 15.56 11.04
C SER A 144 -8.81 15.74 10.48
N TYR A 145 -9.17 15.00 9.43
CA TYR A 145 -10.50 15.01 8.80
C TYR A 145 -11.34 13.78 9.17
N GLY A 146 -10.82 12.87 10.01
CA GLY A 146 -11.53 11.68 10.47
C GLY A 146 -11.50 10.50 9.50
N TYR A 147 -10.67 10.56 8.45
CA TYR A 147 -10.44 9.41 7.55
C TYR A 147 -9.38 8.48 8.15
N LEU A 148 -9.55 7.17 7.99
CA LEU A 148 -8.57 6.15 8.37
C LEU A 148 -7.33 6.26 7.48
N ARG A 149 -6.43 7.12 7.92
CA ARG A 149 -5.14 7.47 7.31
C ARG A 149 -4.19 7.79 8.44
N ALA A 150 -2.89 7.71 8.18
CA ALA A 150 -1.90 8.14 9.14
C ALA A 150 -2.15 9.59 9.61
N PRO A 151 -1.87 9.95 10.87
CA PRO A 151 -2.14 11.28 11.41
C PRO A 151 -1.47 12.43 10.64
N TRP A 152 -0.30 12.16 10.03
CA TRP A 152 0.45 13.11 9.20
C TRP A 152 -0.02 13.20 7.75
N ASN A 153 -0.97 12.35 7.32
CA ASN A 153 -1.58 12.44 5.99
C ASN A 153 -2.75 13.44 6.00
N THR A 154 -2.47 14.70 5.66
CA THR A 154 -3.44 15.81 5.67
C THR A 154 -4.34 15.87 4.43
N ASN A 155 -4.43 14.79 3.65
CA ASN A 155 -5.34 14.72 2.51
C ASN A 155 -6.81 14.59 2.98
N ASN A 156 -7.68 15.49 2.56
CA ASN A 156 -9.11 15.51 2.91
C ASN A 156 -10.03 14.89 1.84
N ASN A 157 -9.46 14.32 0.77
CA ASN A 157 -10.21 13.68 -0.30
C ASN A 157 -10.99 12.47 0.24
N PRO A 158 -12.34 12.42 0.10
CA PRO A 158 -13.16 11.32 0.62
C PRO A 158 -12.99 10.00 -0.14
N TYR A 159 -12.26 10.00 -1.26
CA TYR A 159 -12.07 8.81 -2.08
C TYR A 159 -10.61 8.36 -2.09
N VAL A 160 -10.40 7.09 -2.43
CA VAL A 160 -9.07 6.53 -2.71
C VAL A 160 -8.42 7.39 -3.78
N ALA A 161 -7.24 7.91 -3.43
CA ALA A 161 -6.48 8.80 -4.26
C ALA A 161 -5.05 8.26 -4.40
N ARG A 162 -4.45 8.48 -5.56
CA ARG A 162 -3.04 8.15 -5.81
C ARG A 162 -2.31 9.39 -6.32
N TYR A 163 -1.16 9.65 -5.72
CA TYR A 163 -0.33 10.81 -6.03
C TYR A 163 1.13 10.41 -5.93
N ASN A 164 1.98 11.01 -6.75
CA ASN A 164 3.41 10.67 -6.83
C ASN A 164 4.31 11.58 -5.98
N LYS A 165 3.72 12.38 -5.08
CA LYS A 165 4.48 13.27 -4.20
C LYS A 165 4.16 13.05 -2.74
N THR A 166 5.19 13.19 -1.93
CA THR A 166 5.11 13.30 -0.47
C THR A 166 5.71 14.64 -0.07
N PHE A 167 4.96 15.46 0.67
CA PHE A 167 5.35 16.84 1.02
C PHE A 167 5.80 17.69 -0.19
N GLU A 168 5.14 17.52 -1.34
CA GLU A 168 5.47 18.17 -2.63
C GLU A 168 6.79 17.73 -3.29
N TYR A 169 7.51 16.76 -2.71
CA TYR A 169 8.66 16.12 -3.35
C TYR A 169 8.20 14.88 -4.12
N GLU A 170 8.67 14.73 -5.36
CA GLU A 170 8.48 13.52 -6.16
C GLU A 170 9.11 12.32 -5.43
N THR A 171 8.33 11.25 -5.25
CA THR A 171 8.78 10.01 -4.59
C THR A 171 9.04 8.91 -5.60
N ASP A 172 9.88 9.21 -6.59
CA ASP A 172 9.99 8.42 -7.82
C ASP A 172 11.31 7.64 -7.93
N VAL A 173 12.05 7.51 -6.83
CA VAL A 173 13.25 6.68 -6.80
C VAL A 173 12.83 5.24 -6.59
N MET A 174 12.93 4.43 -7.65
CA MET A 174 12.65 3.00 -7.59
C MET A 174 13.91 2.24 -7.16
N PRO A 175 13.79 1.22 -6.30
CA PRO A 175 14.92 0.37 -5.95
C PRO A 175 15.48 -0.33 -7.20
N SER A 176 16.79 -0.25 -7.36
CA SER A 176 17.57 -0.93 -8.41
C SER A 176 18.03 -2.32 -7.95
N CYS A 177 18.52 -3.13 -8.88
CA CYS A 177 19.17 -4.40 -8.56
C CYS A 177 20.33 -4.23 -7.55
N THR A 178 21.03 -3.10 -7.59
CA THR A 178 22.12 -2.79 -6.64
C THR A 178 21.58 -2.59 -5.24
N ASP A 179 20.45 -1.89 -5.07
CA ASP A 179 19.85 -1.65 -3.75
C ASP A 179 19.47 -2.97 -3.06
N TYR A 180 18.92 -3.91 -3.83
CA TYR A 180 18.64 -5.27 -3.34
C TYR A 180 19.92 -6.05 -3.00
N TYR A 181 20.95 -5.97 -3.84
CA TYR A 181 22.21 -6.67 -3.61
C TYR A 181 22.93 -6.14 -2.37
N ASP A 182 23.00 -4.83 -2.21
CA ASP A 182 23.64 -4.15 -1.08
C ASP A 182 22.87 -4.45 0.22
N MET A 183 21.54 -4.51 0.17
CA MET A 183 20.71 -4.90 1.29
C MET A 183 21.00 -6.35 1.73
N LEU A 184 21.17 -7.29 0.79
CA LEU A 184 21.53 -8.67 1.10
C LEU A 184 22.99 -8.84 1.57
N ALA A 185 23.83 -7.82 1.39
CA ALA A 185 25.22 -7.82 1.82
C ALA A 185 25.41 -7.39 3.30
N TYR A 186 24.34 -7.00 4.00
CA TYR A 186 24.44 -6.73 5.44
C TYR A 186 24.77 -7.99 6.24
N ASP A 187 25.87 -7.92 6.99
CA ASP A 187 26.41 -9.06 7.75
C ASP A 187 25.72 -9.28 9.11
N THR A 188 24.88 -8.34 9.56
CA THR A 188 24.16 -8.47 10.83
C THR A 188 22.65 -8.38 10.61
N TRP A 189 21.91 -9.16 11.41
CA TRP A 189 20.45 -9.14 11.40
C TRP A 189 19.88 -7.76 11.74
N LEU A 190 20.56 -7.01 12.63
CA LEU A 190 20.14 -5.66 12.99
C LEU A 190 20.31 -4.70 11.82
N ASP A 191 21.46 -4.70 11.15
CA ASP A 191 21.70 -3.82 10.00
C ASP A 191 20.73 -4.15 8.86
N PHE A 192 20.53 -5.44 8.56
CA PHE A 192 19.52 -5.87 7.59
C PHE A 192 18.12 -5.33 7.94
N GLY A 193 17.65 -5.60 9.17
CA GLY A 193 16.29 -5.23 9.56
C GLY A 193 16.05 -3.73 9.73
N MET A 194 17.09 -2.94 9.99
CA MET A 194 16.97 -1.48 10.02
C MET A 194 16.94 -0.85 8.62
N ASN A 195 17.48 -1.53 7.60
CA ASN A 195 17.63 -0.97 6.25
C ASN A 195 16.63 -1.55 5.23
N ILE A 196 16.07 -2.74 5.47
CA ILE A 196 15.14 -3.39 4.54
C ILE A 196 13.91 -2.53 4.19
N ALA A 197 13.41 -1.74 5.14
CA ALA A 197 12.23 -0.90 4.96
C ALA A 197 12.47 0.38 4.13
N ASN A 198 13.74 0.80 3.96
CA ASN A 198 14.09 2.07 3.32
C ASN A 198 14.99 1.93 2.08
N GLY A 199 15.60 0.77 1.86
CA GLY A 199 16.51 0.54 0.74
C GLY A 199 15.84 -0.19 -0.43
N ALA A 200 15.34 -1.39 -0.16
CA ALA A 200 14.76 -2.28 -1.16
C ALA A 200 13.23 -2.21 -1.21
N HIS A 201 12.62 -1.13 -0.70
CA HIS A 201 11.16 -0.93 -0.63
C HIS A 201 10.81 0.55 -0.71
#